data_AF-A0A3A5JVM5-F1
#
_entry.id   AF-A0A3A5JVM5-F1
#
_cell.length_a   1.000
_cell.length_b   1.000
_cell.length_c   1.000
_cell.angle_alpha   90.00
_cell.angle_beta   90.00
_cell.angle_gamma   90.00
#
_symmetry.space_group_name_H-M   'P 1'
#
loop_
_entity.id
_entity.type
_entity.pdbx_description
1 polymer ?
#
loop_
_entity_poly.entity_id
_entity_poly.type
_entity_poly.pdbx_seq_one_letter_code
_entity_poly.pdbx_strand_id
1 'polypeptide(L)' 'MPNAPPAPDLAIYVPGWQHGDQYAPEDLMRGMHYMGVLPSPSQPQTNFTIGGVPYTAALGPSGRQNDIILVYRN' A
#
# COMPACT_ATOMS: atom_id res chain seq x y z
N MET A 1 0.53 6.18 24.31
CA MET A 1 0.66 7.46 23.61
C MET A 1 -0.37 7.47 22.48
N PRO A 2 -1.35 8.38 22.39
CA PRO A 2 -2.22 8.46 21.22
C PRO A 2 -1.64 9.55 20.29
N ASN A 3 -1.53 9.43 18.98
CA ASN A 3 -1.92 8.46 17.98
C ASN A 3 -0.77 8.44 16.96
N ALA A 4 -0.49 7.32 16.31
CA ALA A 4 0.33 7.36 15.10
C ALA A 4 -0.30 8.36 14.11
N PRO A 5 0.49 9.10 13.32
CA PRO A 5 -0.08 9.93 12.25
C PRO A 5 -1.02 9.07 11.38
N PRO A 6 -2.16 9.62 10.94
CA PRO A 6 -3.08 8.87 10.10
C PRO A 6 -2.33 8.39 8.86
N ALA A 7 -2.50 7.11 8.54
CA ALA A 7 -1.87 6.51 7.37
C ALA A 7 -2.34 7.26 6.10
N PRO A 8 -1.47 7.43 5.08
CA PRO A 8 -1.83 8.20 3.89
C PRO A 8 -2.95 7.51 3.12
N ASP A 9 -3.86 8.29 2.52
CA ASP A 9 -4.90 7.75 1.65
C ASP A 9 -4.47 7.84 0.17
N LEU A 10 -4.55 6.72 -0.53
CA LEU A 10 -4.08 6.55 -1.90
C LEU A 10 -5.22 6.41 -2.92
N ALA A 11 -6.49 6.65 -2.57
CA ALA A 11 -7.62 6.51 -3.49
C ALA A 11 -7.46 7.30 -4.80
N ILE A 12 -6.78 8.44 -4.74
CA ILE A 12 -6.54 9.30 -5.91
C ILE A 12 -5.73 8.61 -7.02
N TYR A 13 -4.94 7.59 -6.69
CA TYR A 13 -4.10 6.86 -7.65
C TYR A 13 -4.82 5.66 -8.28
N VAL A 14 -5.96 5.25 -7.73
CA VAL A 14 -6.73 4.07 -8.16
C VAL A 14 -8.23 4.35 -8.20
N PRO A 15 -8.71 5.18 -9.14
CA PRO A 15 -10.13 5.46 -9.27
C PRO A 15 -10.91 4.18 -9.60
N GLY A 16 -12.00 3.92 -8.87
CA GLY A 16 -12.81 2.71 -9.06
C GLY A 16 -12.19 1.43 -8.48
N TRP A 17 -11.27 1.57 -7.52
CA TRP A 17 -10.60 0.46 -6.84
C TRP A 17 -11.59 -0.59 -6.32
N GLN A 18 -11.33 -1.86 -6.65
CA GLN A 18 -12.09 -2.99 -6.13
C GLN A 18 -11.40 -3.57 -4.92
N HIS A 19 -12.10 -3.58 -3.79
CA HIS A 19 -11.61 -4.09 -2.53
C HIS A 19 -11.53 -5.65 -2.52
N GLY A 20 -10.35 -6.24 -2.62
CA GLY A 20 -9.94 -7.61 -2.21
C GLY A 20 -8.42 -7.84 -2.35
N ASP A 21 -7.83 -8.82 -1.64
CA ASP A 21 -6.37 -9.06 -1.63
C ASP A 21 -5.83 -9.19 -3.06
N GLN A 22 -4.86 -8.35 -3.45
CA GLN A 22 -4.38 -8.32 -4.84
C GLN A 22 -3.01 -7.67 -4.98
N TYR A 23 -2.40 -7.82 -6.15
CA TYR A 23 -1.17 -7.11 -6.49
C TYR A 23 -1.43 -5.61 -6.63
N ALA A 24 -0.46 -4.79 -6.20
CA ALA A 24 -0.54 -3.36 -6.41
C ALA A 24 -0.33 -3.02 -7.89
N PRO A 25 -1.25 -2.30 -8.55
CA PRO A 25 -1.02 -1.79 -9.90
C PRO A 25 0.10 -0.73 -9.89
N GLU A 26 0.69 -0.49 -11.06
CA GLU A 26 1.83 0.43 -11.19
C GLU A 26 1.53 1.85 -10.70
N ASP A 27 0.35 2.40 -11.01
CA ASP A 27 -0.03 3.73 -10.56
C ASP A 27 -0.14 3.82 -9.03
N LEU A 28 -0.62 2.75 -8.37
CA LEU A 28 -0.63 2.68 -6.91
C LEU A 28 0.78 2.54 -6.35
N MET A 29 1.66 1.76 -6.97
CA MET A 29 3.07 1.67 -6.57
C MET A 29 3.77 3.02 -6.67
N ARG A 30 3.46 3.80 -7.72
CA ARG A 30 3.95 5.17 -7.87
C ARG A 30 3.41 6.09 -6.76
N GLY A 31 2.12 5.98 -6.44
CA GLY A 31 1.51 6.69 -5.30
C GLY A 31 2.14 6.33 -3.95
N MET A 32 2.37 5.04 -3.70
CA MET A 32 3.08 4.54 -2.51
C MET A 32 4.49 5.14 -2.41
N HIS A 33 5.22 5.20 -3.53
CA HIS A 33 6.55 5.81 -3.58
C HIS A 33 6.49 7.30 -3.23
N TYR A 34 5.56 8.06 -3.82
CA TYR A 34 5.39 9.49 -3.54
C TYR A 34 4.99 9.78 -2.10
N MET A 35 4.20 8.91 -1.47
CA MET A 35 3.77 9.05 -0.08
C MET A 35 4.75 8.41 0.93
N GLY A 36 5.88 7.85 0.47
CA GLY A 36 6.88 7.24 1.35
C GLY A 36 6.42 5.93 2.01
N VAL A 37 5.43 5.26 1.44
CA VAL A 37 4.86 3.99 1.93
C VAL A 37 5.07 2.83 0.96
N LEU A 38 6.02 2.94 0.02
CA LEU A 38 6.39 1.81 -0.84
C LEU A 38 7.28 0.83 -0.04
N PRO A 39 6.92 -0.46 0.04
CA PRO A 39 7.78 -1.45 0.68
C PRO A 39 9.17 -1.55 0.05
N SER A 40 10.15 -1.90 0.87
CA SER A 40 11.53 -2.11 0.46
C SER A 40 12.17 -3.21 1.30
N PRO A 41 13.33 -3.76 0.92
CA PRO A 41 13.98 -4.80 1.74
C PRO A 41 14.25 -4.37 3.19
N SER A 42 14.52 -3.08 3.43
CA SER A 42 14.73 -2.52 4.78
C SER A 42 13.43 -2.30 5.55
N GLN A 43 12.31 -2.12 4.85
CA GLN A 43 10.98 -1.98 5.42
C GLN A 43 10.00 -2.81 4.58
N PRO A 44 9.92 -4.13 4.85
CA PRO A 44 9.23 -5.07 3.97
C PRO A 44 7.71 -4.95 4.01
N GLN A 45 7.18 -4.20 5.00
CA GLN A 45 5.75 -3.92 5.14
C GLN A 45 5.51 -2.44 5.47
N THR A 46 4.49 -1.89 4.83
CA THR A 46 4.00 -0.52 5.03
C THR A 46 2.48 -0.52 5.13
N ASN A 47 1.92 0.52 5.76
CA ASN A 47 0.48 0.68 5.94
C ASN A 47 0.00 2.00 5.33
N PHE A 48 -1.20 1.97 4.77
CA PHE A 48 -1.89 3.11 4.16
C PHE A 48 -3.38 2.77 4.05
N THR A 49 -4.18 3.73 3.60
CA THR A 49 -5.59 3.51 3.26
C THR A 49 -5.85 3.71 1.78
N ILE A 50 -6.87 3.04 1.25
CA ILE A 50 -7.46 3.36 -0.06
C ILE A 50 -8.93 3.64 0.20
N GLY A 51 -9.33 4.91 0.07
CA GLY A 51 -10.72 5.32 0.28
C GLY A 51 -11.18 5.12 1.72
N GLY A 52 -10.27 5.30 2.68
CA GLY A 52 -10.51 5.05 4.11
C GLY A 52 -10.42 3.58 4.53
N VAL A 53 -10.28 2.63 3.60
CA VAL A 53 -10.09 1.20 3.92
C VAL A 53 -8.60 0.92 4.17
N PRO A 54 -8.20 0.30 5.29
CA PRO A 54 -6.80 0.08 5.61
C PRO A 54 -6.19 -1.12 4.89
N TYR A 55 -4.93 -0.94 4.47
CA TYR A 55 -4.12 -1.93 3.76
C TYR A 55 -2.77 -2.10 4.41
N THR A 56 -2.21 -3.29 4.20
CA THR A 56 -0.78 -3.54 4.38
C THR A 56 -0.20 -3.93 3.03
N ALA A 57 0.77 -3.16 2.54
CA ALA A 57 1.57 -3.55 1.39
C ALA A 57 2.81 -4.31 1.85
N ALA A 58 3.16 -5.35 1.11
CA ALA A 58 4.35 -6.16 1.36
C ALA A 58 5.07 -6.48 0.05
N LEU A 59 6.37 -6.72 0.13
CA LEU A 59 7.10 -7.34 -0.98
C LEU A 59 6.52 -8.73 -1.26
N GLY A 60 6.25 -9.00 -2.53
CA GLY A 60 5.82 -10.29 -3.06
C GLY A 60 6.97 -11.29 -3.15
N PRO A 61 6.71 -12.50 -3.69
CA PRO A 61 7.66 -13.61 -3.70
C PRO A 61 9.00 -13.31 -4.37
N SER A 62 9.03 -12.38 -5.34
CA SER A 62 10.28 -11.98 -5.99
C SER A 62 11.17 -11.08 -5.12
N GLY A 63 10.62 -10.52 -4.04
CA GLY A 63 11.31 -9.58 -3.15
C GLY A 63 11.62 -8.21 -3.79
N ARG A 64 11.04 -7.91 -4.95
CA ARG A 64 11.29 -6.68 -5.72
C ARG A 64 10.16 -5.67 -5.55
N GLN A 65 10.48 -4.39 -5.70
CA GLN A 65 9.50 -3.30 -5.56
C GLN A 65 8.43 -3.26 -6.67
N ASN A 66 8.61 -3.99 -7.77
CA ASN A 66 7.60 -4.15 -8.82
C ASN A 66 6.67 -5.35 -8.59
N ASP A 67 6.81 -6.01 -7.44
CA ASP A 67 6.03 -7.17 -7.03
C ASP A 67 5.54 -6.90 -5.61
N ILE A 68 4.50 -6.08 -5.51
CA ILE A 68 3.91 -5.68 -4.22
C ILE A 68 2.55 -6.33 -4.08
N ILE A 69 2.31 -6.97 -2.94
CA ILE A 69 1.03 -7.57 -2.58
C ILE A 69 0.34 -6.67 -1.55
N LEU A 70 -0.96 -6.46 -1.75
CA LEU A 70 -1.84 -5.72 -0.86
C LEU A 70 -2.71 -6.69 -0.09
N VAL A 71 -2.68 -6.57 1.24
CA VAL A 71 -3.49 -7.36 2.16
C VAL A 71 -4.49 -6.47 2.88
N TYR A 72 -5.74 -6.89 2.90
CA TYR A 72 -6.85 -6.17 3.52
C TYR A 72 -6.74 -6.30 5.03
N ARG A 73 -6.97 -5.20 5.72
CA ARG A 73 -7.08 -5.19 7.17
C ARG A 73 -8.56 -4.93 7.48
N ASN A 74 -9.27 -5.97 7.92
CA ASN A 74 -10.65 -5.85 8.41
C ASN A 74 -10.68 -5.54 9.91
#